data_AF-A0A217EHQ5-F1
#
_entry.id   AF-A0A217EHQ5-F1
#
_cell.length_a   1.000
_cell.length_b   1.000
_cell.length_c   1.000
_cell.angle_alpha   90.00
_cell.angle_beta   90.00
_cell.angle_gamma   90.00
#
_symmetry.space_group_name_H-M   'P 1'
#
loop_
_entity.id
_entity.type
_entity.pdbx_description
1 polymer ?
#
loop_
_entity_poly.entity_id
_entity_poly.type
_entity_poly.pdbx_seq_one_letter_code
_entity_poly.pdbx_strand_id
1 'polypeptide(L)'
;MGLKDLLGLKESDEKKLREGLAQLRALNDHLSSTYSLRSDLRDLTDNRHTVSSLLQGELDKIKAHQQSLINKTNELSQLKAKLDESLIAIEKIQSVLANDENGSSIYSRILDVTNEDNLDILEVESEKIHTAYSQLFDRNGEDTSKVDRVNYVIDKILDQYDKLFDELNDNDETKVKEYERKINELVAYYDDLFISDDPDNKSKNEQINFQLSRVQNFYDKIYGNEEKNITALSEDLDKRLENLKNVEERAKSVIGLSSEAGLAGGFVIKGKEAKKGQFISIIVFVLVVLAIFGFNFYLFDKSDFLNMKWDTFLFKLLINAPLIWIATIANINLNRFSKLEQEYSHKEALAKSYERYKTEIQELEKLGVTGSEELKLKLLEINLEAFKVNPAEHSDKAKPDFSIWDLVKKKEDEKPSE
;
A
#
# COMPACT_ATOMS: atom_id res chain seq x y z
N MET A 1 103.51 134.69 -128.31
CA MET A 1 104.40 134.59 -129.49
C MET A 1 103.51 134.16 -130.65
N GLY A 2 103.37 135.03 -131.66
CA GLY A 2 102.31 134.94 -132.66
C GLY A 2 102.55 133.88 -133.73
N LEU A 3 101.45 133.34 -134.25
CA LEU A 3 101.37 132.63 -135.53
C LEU A 3 100.12 133.14 -136.29
N LYS A 4 99.98 134.48 -136.32
CA LYS A 4 99.48 135.18 -137.50
C LYS A 4 100.61 135.11 -138.53
N ASP A 5 100.31 134.62 -139.72
CA ASP A 5 101.16 134.59 -140.92
C ASP A 5 102.23 133.51 -141.02
N LEU A 6 101.79 132.25 -141.20
CA LEU A 6 102.47 131.34 -142.13
C LEU A 6 101.49 130.25 -142.59
N LEU A 7 101.17 130.24 -143.89
CA LEU A 7 100.26 129.30 -144.60
C LEU A 7 98.79 129.74 -144.66
N GLY A 8 98.51 130.65 -145.58
CA GLY A 8 97.16 130.88 -146.07
C GLY A 8 96.60 129.63 -146.75
N LEU A 9 95.53 129.08 -146.18
CA LEU A 9 94.43 128.35 -146.84
C LEU A 9 93.28 128.14 -145.82
N LYS A 10 92.07 127.96 -146.36
CA LYS A 10 90.75 128.41 -145.86
C LYS A 10 90.25 127.80 -144.52
N GLU A 11 89.45 128.62 -143.81
CA GLU A 11 88.68 128.41 -142.58
C GLU A 11 87.77 127.14 -142.53
N SER A 12 87.76 126.29 -143.57
CA SER A 12 86.92 125.07 -143.63
C SER A 12 87.54 123.84 -142.99
N ASP A 13 88.87 123.77 -142.86
CA ASP A 13 89.56 122.52 -142.53
C ASP A 13 89.72 122.28 -141.01
N GLU A 14 89.67 123.34 -140.19
CA GLU A 14 89.71 123.24 -138.72
C GLU A 14 88.46 122.56 -138.15
N LYS A 15 87.31 122.69 -138.83
CA LYS A 15 86.04 122.13 -138.38
C LYS A 15 85.97 120.60 -138.52
N LYS A 16 86.50 120.05 -139.63
CA LYS A 16 86.53 118.60 -139.88
C LYS A 16 87.43 117.85 -138.90
N LEU A 17 88.53 118.47 -138.47
CA LEU A 17 89.48 117.87 -137.52
C LEU A 17 88.88 117.78 -136.11
N ARG A 18 88.10 118.78 -135.70
CA ARG A 18 87.35 118.74 -134.43
C ARG A 18 86.24 117.68 -134.43
N GLU A 19 85.53 117.49 -135.55
CA GLU A 19 84.51 116.42 -135.68
C GLU A 19 85.13 115.02 -135.64
N GLY A 20 86.26 114.80 -136.33
CA GLY A 20 86.96 113.50 -136.31
C GLY A 20 87.43 113.08 -134.90
N LEU A 21 87.95 114.03 -134.11
CA LEU A 21 88.35 113.80 -132.72
C LEU A 21 87.17 113.52 -131.77
N ALA A 22 86.00 114.10 -132.05
CA ALA A 22 84.78 113.84 -131.28
C ALA A 22 84.23 112.43 -131.54
N GLN A 23 84.26 111.97 -132.79
CA GLN A 23 83.82 110.60 -133.15
C GLN A 23 84.72 109.52 -132.54
N LEU A 24 86.04 109.77 -132.46
CA LEU A 24 86.97 108.82 -131.85
C LEU A 24 86.75 108.65 -130.33
N ARG A 25 86.43 109.74 -129.62
CA ARG A 25 86.05 109.68 -128.19
C ARG A 25 84.77 108.90 -127.98
N ALA A 26 83.74 109.15 -128.81
CA ALA A 26 82.46 108.44 -128.70
C ALA A 26 82.60 106.91 -128.93
N LEU A 27 83.48 106.49 -129.85
CA LEU A 27 83.73 105.07 -130.10
C LEU A 27 84.46 104.38 -128.93
N ASN A 28 85.41 105.08 -128.29
CA ASN A 28 86.12 104.56 -127.12
C ASN A 28 85.20 104.40 -125.91
N ASP A 29 84.28 105.35 -125.69
CA ASP A 29 83.30 105.28 -124.60
C ASP A 29 82.32 104.11 -124.79
N HIS A 30 81.92 103.79 -126.03
CA HIS A 30 81.03 102.67 -126.34
C HIS A 30 81.71 101.29 -126.18
N LEU A 31 83.00 101.16 -126.53
CA LEU A 31 83.74 99.92 -126.31
C LEU A 31 83.97 99.65 -124.82
N SER A 32 84.18 100.70 -124.01
CA SER A 32 84.33 100.59 -122.56
C SER A 32 83.03 100.10 -121.87
N SER A 33 81.85 100.51 -122.35
CA SER A 33 80.57 100.05 -121.81
C SER A 33 80.22 98.60 -122.15
N THR A 34 80.79 98.04 -123.22
CA THR A 34 80.50 96.65 -123.62
C THR A 34 81.26 95.64 -122.74
N TYR A 35 82.41 96.04 -122.17
CA TYR A 35 83.17 95.19 -121.23
C TYR A 35 82.60 95.17 -119.80
N SER A 36 81.74 96.14 -119.41
CA SER A 36 81.11 96.14 -118.08
C SER A 36 80.00 95.08 -117.93
N LEU A 37 79.32 94.71 -119.02
CA LEU A 37 78.21 93.74 -118.97
C LEU A 37 78.63 92.33 -118.51
N ARG A 38 79.89 91.95 -118.73
CA ARG A 38 80.43 90.65 -118.29
C ARG A 38 80.80 90.63 -116.80
N SER A 39 81.11 91.81 -116.23
CA SER A 39 81.31 92.00 -114.80
C SER A 39 79.98 91.85 -114.05
N ASP A 40 78.95 92.53 -114.57
CA ASP A 40 77.63 92.59 -113.92
C ASP A 40 76.94 91.21 -113.84
N LEU A 41 77.19 90.31 -114.80
CA LEU A 41 76.66 88.93 -114.76
C LEU A 41 77.39 88.03 -113.75
N ARG A 42 78.65 88.32 -113.42
CA ARG A 42 79.42 87.58 -112.39
C ARG A 42 79.00 87.99 -110.99
N ASP A 43 78.78 89.29 -110.77
CA ASP A 43 78.34 89.84 -109.48
C ASP A 43 76.92 89.37 -109.09
N LEU A 44 76.04 89.07 -110.06
CA LEU A 44 74.72 88.50 -109.78
C LEU A 44 74.78 87.07 -109.22
N THR A 45 75.78 86.28 -109.60
CA THR A 45 75.92 84.88 -109.15
C THR A 45 76.52 84.80 -107.75
N ASP A 46 77.51 85.64 -107.47
CA ASP A 46 78.14 85.74 -106.13
C ASP A 46 77.16 86.27 -105.08
N ASN A 47 76.34 87.28 -105.42
CA ASN A 47 75.31 87.78 -104.50
C ASN A 47 74.24 86.73 -104.13
N ARG A 48 73.91 85.81 -105.03
CA ARG A 48 72.96 84.73 -104.73
C ARG A 48 73.57 83.70 -103.78
N HIS A 49 74.86 83.39 -103.91
CA HIS A 49 75.56 82.51 -102.99
C HIS A 49 75.76 83.15 -101.61
N THR A 50 76.11 84.44 -101.53
CA THR A 50 76.23 85.15 -100.25
C THR A 50 74.88 85.24 -99.54
N VAL A 51 73.79 85.58 -100.25
CA VAL A 51 72.43 85.58 -99.71
C VAL A 51 72.01 84.18 -99.25
N SER A 52 72.29 83.13 -100.02
CA SER A 52 72.01 81.75 -99.60
C SER A 52 72.79 81.36 -98.35
N SER A 53 74.05 81.79 -98.21
CA SER A 53 74.88 81.48 -97.04
C SER A 53 74.42 82.21 -95.78
N LEU A 54 74.02 83.49 -95.91
CA LEU A 54 73.42 84.26 -94.82
C LEU A 54 72.07 83.70 -94.40
N LEU A 55 71.20 83.36 -95.36
CA LEU A 55 69.92 82.73 -95.07
C LEU A 55 70.10 81.36 -94.42
N GLN A 56 71.08 80.56 -94.85
CA GLN A 56 71.40 79.29 -94.21
C GLN A 56 71.94 79.49 -92.78
N GLY A 57 72.81 80.48 -92.57
CA GLY A 57 73.34 80.82 -91.25
C GLY A 57 72.26 81.31 -90.27
N GLU A 58 71.33 82.15 -90.73
CA GLU A 58 70.18 82.57 -89.93
C GLU A 58 69.20 81.40 -89.71
N LEU A 59 69.00 80.52 -90.70
CA LEU A 59 68.18 79.31 -90.56
C LEU A 59 68.78 78.36 -89.51
N ASP A 60 70.09 78.19 -89.47
CA ASP A 60 70.77 77.31 -88.52
C ASP A 60 70.76 77.90 -87.10
N LYS A 61 70.87 79.24 -86.94
CA LYS A 61 70.63 79.92 -85.66
C LYS A 61 69.20 79.73 -85.17
N ILE A 62 68.21 79.90 -86.06
CA ILE A 62 66.80 79.68 -85.75
C ILE A 62 66.56 78.24 -85.31
N LYS A 63 67.13 77.25 -86.01
CA LYS A 63 67.06 75.83 -85.62
C LYS A 63 67.73 75.56 -84.28
N ALA A 64 68.89 76.15 -84.01
CA ALA A 64 69.58 76.01 -82.73
C ALA A 64 68.77 76.63 -81.58
N HIS A 65 68.16 77.80 -81.79
CA HIS A 65 67.23 78.40 -80.82
C HIS A 65 65.98 77.55 -80.63
N GLN A 66 65.40 77.00 -81.70
CA GLN A 66 64.26 76.08 -81.62
C GLN A 66 64.62 74.84 -80.80
N GLN A 67 65.79 74.23 -81.02
CA GLN A 67 66.24 73.08 -80.24
C GLN A 67 66.50 73.43 -78.77
N SER A 68 67.10 74.60 -78.51
CA SER A 68 67.31 75.11 -77.14
C SER A 68 65.98 75.35 -76.42
N LEU A 69 64.99 75.91 -77.12
CA LEU A 69 63.62 76.09 -76.63
C LEU A 69 62.97 74.73 -76.33
N ILE A 70 63.05 73.77 -77.24
CA ILE A 70 62.52 72.41 -77.04
C ILE A 70 63.15 71.76 -75.80
N ASN A 71 64.48 71.84 -75.64
CA ASN A 71 65.18 71.28 -74.48
C ASN A 71 64.71 71.94 -73.17
N LYS A 72 64.62 73.29 -73.15
CA LYS A 72 64.06 74.01 -72.00
C LYS A 72 62.61 73.63 -71.72
N THR A 73 61.78 73.45 -72.74
CA THR A 73 60.39 73.01 -72.58
C THR A 73 60.32 71.61 -71.97
N ASN A 74 61.21 70.70 -72.37
CA ASN A 74 61.29 69.35 -71.81
C ASN A 74 61.74 69.37 -70.34
N GLU A 75 62.77 70.15 -69.99
CA GLU A 75 63.21 70.36 -68.60
C GLU A 75 62.07 70.92 -67.74
N LEU A 76 61.33 71.90 -68.26
CA LEU A 76 60.20 72.52 -67.57
C LEU A 76 59.03 71.53 -67.39
N SER A 77 58.81 70.64 -68.37
CA SER A 77 57.84 69.55 -68.26
C SER A 77 58.23 68.51 -67.21
N GLN A 78 59.52 68.16 -67.11
CA GLN A 78 60.02 67.26 -66.07
C GLN A 78 59.92 67.88 -64.67
N LEU A 79 60.24 69.17 -64.55
CA LEU A 79 60.10 69.91 -63.29
C LEU A 79 58.63 69.96 -62.85
N LYS A 80 57.71 70.20 -63.78
CA LYS A 80 56.27 70.18 -63.51
C LYS A 80 55.80 68.81 -63.01
N ALA A 81 56.23 67.72 -63.64
CA ALA A 81 55.87 66.36 -63.21
C ALA A 81 56.34 66.06 -61.78
N LYS A 82 57.58 66.44 -61.42
CA LYS A 82 58.07 66.31 -60.04
C LYS A 82 57.28 67.15 -59.05
N LEU A 83 56.90 68.37 -59.46
CA LEU A 83 56.05 69.23 -58.63
C LEU A 83 54.69 68.58 -58.38
N ASP A 84 54.04 68.04 -59.40
CA ASP A 84 52.76 67.33 -59.27
C ASP A 84 52.87 66.10 -58.35
N GLU A 85 53.95 65.31 -58.46
CA GLU A 85 54.22 64.18 -57.55
C GLU A 85 54.38 64.63 -56.09
N SER A 86 55.15 65.70 -55.86
CA SER A 86 55.33 66.26 -54.52
C SER A 86 54.02 66.83 -53.94
N LEU A 87 53.18 67.45 -54.76
CA LEU A 87 51.86 67.93 -54.34
C LEU A 87 50.97 66.78 -53.90
N ILE A 88 50.93 65.68 -54.66
CA ILE A 88 50.19 64.47 -54.29
C ILE A 88 50.71 63.89 -52.96
N ALA A 89 52.03 63.90 -52.74
CA ALA A 89 52.61 63.45 -51.48
C ALA A 89 52.21 64.36 -50.29
N ILE A 90 52.20 65.67 -50.49
CA ILE A 90 51.79 66.65 -49.49
C ILE A 90 50.29 66.51 -49.17
N GLU A 91 49.43 66.34 -50.17
CA GLU A 91 48.00 66.10 -49.98
C GLU A 91 47.73 64.85 -49.13
N LYS A 92 48.47 63.77 -49.36
CA LYS A 92 48.38 62.55 -48.53
C LYS A 92 48.77 62.83 -47.07
N ILE A 93 49.86 63.54 -46.83
CA ILE A 93 50.29 63.89 -45.45
C ILE A 93 49.26 64.81 -44.80
N GLN A 94 48.72 65.78 -45.53
CA GLN A 94 47.66 66.66 -45.06
C GLN A 94 46.40 65.88 -44.68
N SER A 95 46.02 64.85 -45.45
CA SER A 95 44.86 64.01 -45.09
C SER A 95 45.04 63.23 -43.77
N VAL A 96 46.28 62.88 -43.41
CA VAL A 96 46.60 62.19 -42.14
C VAL A 96 46.67 63.15 -40.96
N LEU A 97 47.12 64.39 -41.21
CA LEU A 97 47.24 65.46 -40.22
C LEU A 97 45.98 66.31 -40.08
N ALA A 98 45.03 66.20 -41.00
CA ALA A 98 43.77 66.92 -40.96
C ALA A 98 43.00 66.53 -39.70
N ASN A 99 42.62 67.53 -38.92
CA ASN A 99 41.81 67.35 -37.73
C ASN A 99 40.35 67.16 -38.12
N ASP A 100 39.67 66.24 -37.45
CA ASP A 100 38.22 66.10 -37.52
C ASP A 100 37.49 67.25 -36.79
N GLU A 101 36.15 67.22 -36.79
CA GLU A 101 35.29 68.22 -36.14
C GLU A 101 35.57 68.39 -34.63
N ASN A 102 36.24 67.42 -34.00
CA ASN A 102 36.60 67.42 -32.60
C ASN A 102 38.09 67.78 -32.35
N GLY A 103 38.82 68.21 -33.39
CA GLY A 103 40.20 68.65 -33.26
C GLY A 103 41.23 67.52 -33.20
N SER A 104 40.85 66.26 -33.47
CA SER A 104 41.76 65.12 -33.48
C SER A 104 42.11 64.69 -34.90
N SER A 105 43.39 64.50 -35.18
CA SER A 105 43.86 63.92 -36.45
C SER A 105 43.99 62.41 -36.35
N ILE A 106 44.10 61.73 -37.50
CA ILE A 106 44.46 60.30 -37.53
C ILE A 106 45.79 60.09 -36.78
N TYR A 107 46.74 61.02 -36.94
CA TYR A 107 47.99 61.02 -36.20
C TYR A 107 47.79 61.10 -34.67
N SER A 108 46.97 62.02 -34.16
CA SER A 108 46.76 62.16 -32.72
C SER A 108 46.03 60.95 -32.12
N ARG A 109 45.10 60.34 -32.87
CA ARG A 109 44.40 59.11 -32.45
C ARG A 109 45.35 57.92 -32.38
N ILE A 110 46.26 57.79 -33.34
CA ILE A 110 47.30 56.75 -33.28
C ILE A 110 48.20 57.00 -32.06
N LEU A 111 48.65 58.24 -31.86
CA LEU A 111 49.52 58.60 -30.74
C LEU A 111 48.87 58.29 -29.38
N ASP A 112 47.59 58.62 -29.23
CA ASP A 112 46.80 58.34 -28.02
C ASP A 112 46.71 56.83 -27.76
N VAL A 113 46.37 56.03 -28.77
CA VAL A 113 46.29 54.56 -28.65
C VAL A 113 47.68 53.93 -28.41
N THR A 114 48.75 54.50 -28.94
CA THR A 114 50.13 54.01 -28.76
C THR A 114 50.85 54.60 -27.56
N ASN A 115 50.17 55.40 -26.73
CA ASN A 115 50.76 55.89 -25.49
C ASN A 115 51.02 54.72 -24.53
N GLU A 116 52.12 54.78 -23.79
CA GLU A 116 52.59 53.72 -22.88
C GLU A 116 51.50 53.34 -21.87
N ASP A 117 50.83 54.34 -21.26
CA ASP A 117 49.71 54.11 -20.33
C ASP A 117 48.53 53.37 -20.97
N ASN A 118 48.20 53.69 -22.23
CA ASN A 118 47.08 53.07 -22.93
C ASN A 118 47.44 51.67 -23.44
N LEU A 119 48.70 51.43 -23.78
CA LEU A 119 49.23 50.11 -24.12
C LEU A 119 49.20 49.19 -22.88
N ASP A 120 49.61 49.70 -21.71
CA ASP A 120 49.55 48.95 -20.45
C ASP A 120 48.10 48.61 -20.08
N ILE A 121 47.16 49.56 -20.24
CA ILE A 121 45.73 49.30 -20.04
C ILE A 121 45.23 48.23 -21.02
N LEU A 122 45.61 48.31 -22.29
CA LEU A 122 45.19 47.35 -23.31
C LEU A 122 45.74 45.94 -23.02
N GLU A 123 46.98 45.85 -22.53
CA GLU A 123 47.61 44.61 -22.12
C GLU A 123 46.89 44.00 -20.91
N VAL A 124 46.62 44.78 -19.87
CA VAL A 124 45.87 44.33 -18.69
C VAL A 124 44.45 43.87 -19.07
N GLU A 125 43.75 44.60 -19.92
CA GLU A 125 42.42 44.19 -20.39
C GLU A 125 42.48 42.94 -21.29
N SER A 126 43.52 42.81 -22.11
CA SER A 126 43.76 41.59 -22.90
C SER A 126 44.01 40.38 -22.00
N GLU A 127 44.81 40.52 -20.95
CA GLU A 127 45.05 39.48 -19.95
C GLU A 127 43.78 39.09 -19.20
N LYS A 128 42.92 40.07 -18.84
CA LYS A 128 41.61 39.80 -18.23
C LYS A 128 40.71 39.01 -19.16
N ILE A 129 40.63 39.39 -20.43
CA ILE A 129 39.86 38.66 -21.46
C ILE A 129 40.41 37.25 -21.61
N HIS A 130 41.74 37.10 -21.70
CA HIS A 130 42.37 35.80 -21.82
C HIS A 130 42.11 34.92 -20.59
N THR A 131 42.23 35.46 -19.38
CA THR A 131 41.93 34.77 -18.13
C THR A 131 40.47 34.33 -18.07
N ALA A 132 39.53 35.20 -18.45
CA ALA A 132 38.11 34.86 -18.50
C ALA A 132 37.82 33.77 -19.54
N TYR A 133 38.46 33.84 -20.71
CA TYR A 133 38.38 32.82 -21.74
C TYR A 133 38.89 31.47 -21.23
N SER A 134 40.09 31.44 -20.65
CA SER A 134 40.68 30.23 -20.06
C SER A 134 39.81 29.65 -18.95
N GLN A 135 39.21 30.48 -18.09
CA GLN A 135 38.32 29.98 -17.04
C GLN A 135 37.05 29.29 -17.57
N LEU A 136 36.59 29.65 -18.76
CA LEU A 136 35.38 29.10 -19.37
C LEU A 136 35.70 27.92 -20.29
N PHE A 137 36.74 28.03 -21.10
CA PHE A 137 37.03 27.15 -22.23
C PHE A 137 38.30 26.30 -22.06
N ASP A 138 39.27 26.72 -21.24
CA ASP A 138 40.47 25.91 -21.05
C ASP A 138 40.25 24.72 -20.11
N ARG A 139 40.95 23.64 -20.44
CA ARG A 139 40.96 22.39 -19.71
C ARG A 139 42.09 22.45 -18.68
N ASN A 140 41.82 23.11 -17.55
CA ASN A 140 42.77 23.28 -16.45
C ASN A 140 43.03 21.96 -15.70
N GLY A 141 43.68 20.99 -16.36
CA GLY A 141 44.01 19.67 -15.78
C GLY A 141 42.83 18.73 -15.56
N GLU A 142 41.60 19.17 -15.85
CA GLU A 142 40.39 18.35 -15.91
C GLU A 142 40.07 17.99 -17.38
N ASP A 143 39.50 16.81 -17.63
CA ASP A 143 39.19 16.31 -18.99
C ASP A 143 38.18 17.18 -19.78
N THR A 144 37.44 18.08 -19.12
CA THR A 144 36.36 18.89 -19.74
C THR A 144 36.35 20.34 -19.24
N SER A 145 36.06 21.29 -20.13
CA SER A 145 35.92 22.71 -19.77
C SER A 145 34.66 22.96 -18.93
N LYS A 146 34.50 24.16 -18.35
CA LYS A 146 33.24 24.51 -17.64
C LYS A 146 32.05 24.51 -18.60
N VAL A 147 32.25 25.00 -19.82
CA VAL A 147 31.21 24.99 -20.85
C VAL A 147 30.86 23.57 -21.27
N ASP A 148 31.87 22.69 -21.43
CA ASP A 148 31.63 21.28 -21.76
C ASP A 148 30.83 20.57 -20.65
N ARG A 149 31.11 20.86 -19.38
CA ARG A 149 30.34 20.35 -18.24
C ARG A 149 28.88 20.79 -18.28
N VAL A 150 28.63 22.06 -18.58
CA VAL A 150 27.27 22.59 -18.70
C VAL A 150 26.54 21.93 -19.86
N ASN A 151 27.18 21.81 -21.03
CA ASN A 151 26.60 21.12 -22.18
C ASN A 151 26.27 19.66 -21.88
N TYR A 152 27.17 18.94 -21.20
CA TYR A 152 26.92 17.57 -20.76
C TYR A 152 25.73 17.46 -19.80
N VAL A 153 25.56 18.42 -18.88
CA VAL A 153 24.39 18.47 -17.99
C VAL A 153 23.12 18.79 -18.77
N ILE A 154 23.17 19.70 -19.75
CA ILE A 154 22.05 20.00 -20.65
C ILE A 154 21.64 18.75 -21.42
N ASP A 155 22.59 18.04 -22.03
CA ASP A 155 22.33 16.81 -22.77
C ASP A 155 21.71 15.73 -21.88
N LYS A 156 22.18 15.61 -20.62
CA LYS A 156 21.55 14.72 -19.64
C LYS A 156 20.12 15.13 -19.32
N ILE A 157 19.86 16.42 -19.14
CA ILE A 157 18.51 16.92 -18.86
C ILE A 157 17.59 16.63 -20.05
N LEU A 158 18.07 16.83 -21.27
CA LEU A 158 17.33 16.51 -22.50
C LEU A 158 17.03 15.01 -22.61
N ASP A 159 18.02 14.14 -22.40
CA ASP A 159 17.82 12.68 -22.37
C ASP A 159 16.78 12.25 -21.32
N GLN A 160 16.78 12.86 -20.13
CA GLN A 160 15.78 12.58 -19.11
C GLN A 160 14.40 13.14 -19.47
N TYR A 161 14.35 14.31 -20.10
CA TYR A 161 13.12 14.91 -20.59
C TYR A 161 12.48 14.01 -21.65
N ASP A 162 13.24 13.60 -22.66
CA ASP A 162 12.78 12.73 -23.74
C ASP A 162 12.23 11.42 -23.16
N LYS A 163 12.96 10.81 -22.21
CA LYS A 163 12.53 9.57 -21.53
C LYS A 163 11.22 9.70 -20.77
N LEU A 164 10.88 10.88 -20.27
CA LEU A 164 9.68 11.11 -19.46
C LEU A 164 8.49 11.57 -20.31
N PHE A 165 8.74 12.42 -21.30
CA PHE A 165 7.71 13.17 -22.02
C PHE A 165 7.55 12.80 -23.49
N ASP A 166 8.59 12.28 -24.16
CA ASP A 166 8.54 12.02 -25.61
C ASP A 166 8.61 10.52 -25.96
N GLU A 167 9.36 9.72 -25.20
CA GLU A 167 9.38 8.27 -25.34
C GLU A 167 8.00 7.68 -24.98
N LEU A 168 7.37 7.08 -25.99
CA LEU A 168 6.13 6.34 -25.85
C LEU A 168 6.43 4.89 -25.43
N ASN A 169 5.64 4.39 -24.49
CA ASN A 169 5.64 2.98 -24.08
C ASN A 169 4.82 2.12 -25.06
N ASP A 170 4.71 0.82 -24.77
CA ASP A 170 3.97 -0.16 -25.57
C ASP A 170 2.46 0.17 -25.75
N ASN A 171 1.93 1.10 -24.94
CA ASN A 171 0.54 1.55 -24.98
C ASN A 171 0.37 2.91 -25.69
N ASP A 172 1.38 3.37 -26.43
CA ASP A 172 1.42 4.70 -27.05
C ASP A 172 1.26 5.86 -26.05
N GLU A 173 1.69 5.68 -24.80
CA GLU A 173 1.62 6.68 -23.73
C GLU A 173 3.02 7.09 -23.26
N THR A 174 3.17 8.35 -22.82
CA THR A 174 4.41 8.83 -22.21
C THR A 174 4.58 8.25 -20.80
N LYS A 175 5.81 8.13 -20.29
CA LYS A 175 6.03 7.61 -18.91
C LYS A 175 5.29 8.42 -17.85
N VAL A 176 5.15 9.74 -18.05
CA VAL A 176 4.35 10.60 -17.17
C VAL A 176 2.89 10.18 -17.16
N LYS A 177 2.27 9.96 -18.32
CA LYS A 177 0.89 9.47 -18.42
C LYS A 177 0.73 8.08 -17.80
N GLU A 178 1.71 7.20 -17.98
CA GLU A 178 1.71 5.89 -17.33
C GLU A 178 1.71 6.01 -15.80
N TYR A 179 2.53 6.90 -15.25
CA TYR A 179 2.54 7.16 -13.81
C TYR A 179 1.25 7.81 -13.32
N GLU A 180 0.67 8.75 -14.07
CA GLU A 180 -0.64 9.32 -13.77
C GLU A 180 -1.72 8.24 -13.72
N ARG A 181 -1.74 7.32 -14.69
CA ARG A 181 -2.67 6.17 -14.70
C ARG A 181 -2.46 5.29 -13.47
N LYS A 182 -1.21 4.91 -13.15
CA LYS A 182 -0.91 4.10 -11.96
C LYS A 182 -1.31 4.80 -10.66
N ILE A 183 -1.10 6.11 -10.56
CA ILE A 183 -1.54 6.91 -9.41
C ILE A 183 -3.06 6.90 -9.32
N ASN A 184 -3.77 7.12 -10.43
CA ASN A 184 -5.23 7.09 -10.46
C ASN A 184 -5.80 5.71 -10.11
N GLU A 185 -5.17 4.63 -10.56
CA GLU A 185 -5.52 3.25 -10.17
C GLU A 185 -5.31 3.02 -8.67
N LEU A 186 -4.21 3.52 -8.11
CA LEU A 186 -3.95 3.45 -6.68
C LEU A 186 -4.98 4.24 -5.87
N VAL A 187 -5.34 5.44 -6.33
CA VAL A 187 -6.37 6.27 -5.70
C VAL A 187 -7.73 5.57 -5.77
N ALA A 188 -8.12 5.02 -6.92
CA ALA A 188 -9.37 4.27 -7.05
C ALA A 188 -9.41 3.03 -6.14
N TYR A 189 -8.28 2.33 -6.00
CA TYR A 189 -8.16 1.20 -5.08
C TYR A 189 -8.25 1.65 -3.60
N TYR A 190 -7.63 2.79 -3.26
CA TYR A 190 -7.75 3.38 -1.94
C TYR A 190 -9.20 3.79 -1.64
N ASP A 191 -9.86 4.45 -2.58
CA ASP A 191 -11.24 4.89 -2.46
C ASP A 191 -12.18 3.68 -2.27
N ASP A 192 -12.04 2.62 -3.08
CA ASP A 192 -12.80 1.37 -2.94
C ASP A 192 -12.59 0.67 -1.57
N LEU A 193 -11.40 0.76 -1.00
CA LEU A 193 -11.10 0.16 0.31
C LEU A 193 -11.61 0.98 1.49
N PHE A 194 -11.46 2.31 1.42
CA PHE A 194 -11.57 3.18 2.59
C PHE A 194 -12.74 4.15 2.54
N ILE A 195 -13.17 4.55 1.35
CA ILE A 195 -14.27 5.51 1.15
C ILE A 195 -15.54 4.72 0.78
N SER A 196 -16.66 5.08 1.37
CA SER A 196 -17.96 4.70 0.85
C SER A 196 -18.69 5.95 0.40
N ASP A 197 -19.08 5.98 -0.88
CA ASP A 197 -19.88 7.09 -1.43
C ASP A 197 -21.33 7.09 -0.91
N ASP A 198 -21.72 6.01 -0.23
CA ASP A 198 -23.05 5.79 0.32
C ASP A 198 -22.97 5.77 1.87
N PRO A 199 -23.67 6.70 2.57
CA PRO A 199 -23.69 6.73 4.03
C PRO A 199 -24.29 5.45 4.67
N ASP A 200 -25.05 4.65 3.92
CA ASP A 200 -25.62 3.40 4.39
C ASP A 200 -24.77 2.16 4.04
N ASN A 201 -23.81 2.28 3.13
CA ASN A 201 -22.97 1.16 2.69
C ASN A 201 -21.58 1.27 3.31
N LYS A 202 -21.21 0.30 4.16
CA LYS A 202 -19.90 0.30 4.85
C LYS A 202 -18.76 0.11 3.85
N SER A 203 -17.65 0.83 4.02
CA SER A 203 -16.44 0.65 3.20
C SER A 203 -15.91 -0.78 3.30
N LYS A 204 -15.18 -1.26 2.29
CA LYS A 204 -14.61 -2.63 2.32
C LYS A 204 -13.75 -2.87 3.57
N ASN A 205 -12.99 -1.88 4.01
CA ASN A 205 -12.23 -1.96 5.26
C ASN A 205 -13.15 -2.15 6.47
N GLU A 206 -14.24 -1.38 6.58
CA GLU A 206 -15.21 -1.58 7.65
C GLU A 206 -15.87 -2.95 7.60
N GLN A 207 -16.18 -3.46 6.42
CA GLN A 207 -16.69 -4.83 6.24
C GLN A 207 -15.66 -5.87 6.68
N ILE A 208 -14.39 -5.71 6.30
CA ILE A 208 -13.30 -6.59 6.72
C ILE A 208 -13.13 -6.55 8.23
N ASN A 209 -13.09 -5.37 8.85
CA ASN A 209 -12.98 -5.22 10.31
C ASN A 209 -14.18 -5.81 11.04
N PHE A 210 -15.39 -5.68 10.47
CA PHE A 210 -16.58 -6.33 11.00
C PHE A 210 -16.47 -7.85 10.95
N GLN A 211 -16.03 -8.41 9.81
CA GLN A 211 -15.82 -9.85 9.68
C GLN A 211 -14.68 -10.33 10.60
N LEU A 212 -13.60 -9.58 10.71
CA LEU A 212 -12.49 -9.87 11.61
C LEU A 212 -12.96 -9.88 13.06
N SER A 213 -13.74 -8.89 13.47
CA SER A 213 -14.35 -8.83 14.81
C SER A 213 -15.27 -10.02 15.06
N ARG A 214 -16.02 -10.45 14.04
CA ARG A 214 -16.89 -11.64 14.14
C ARG A 214 -16.09 -12.93 14.26
N VAL A 215 -15.01 -13.07 13.51
CA VAL A 215 -14.08 -14.22 13.59
C VAL A 215 -13.39 -14.24 14.95
N GLN A 216 -12.95 -13.08 15.45
CA GLN A 216 -12.29 -12.98 16.75
C GLN A 216 -13.26 -13.30 17.89
N ASN A 217 -14.50 -12.79 17.85
CA ASN A 217 -15.54 -13.17 18.81
C ASN A 217 -15.87 -14.67 18.75
N PHE A 218 -15.87 -15.27 17.56
CA PHE A 218 -16.05 -16.71 17.41
C PHE A 218 -14.86 -17.46 18.03
N TYR A 219 -13.64 -17.04 17.74
CA TYR A 219 -12.41 -17.62 18.30
C TYR A 219 -12.41 -17.55 19.83
N ASP A 220 -12.67 -16.37 20.39
CA ASP A 220 -12.78 -16.14 21.84
C ASP A 220 -13.83 -17.06 22.48
N LYS A 221 -14.95 -17.32 21.79
CA LYS A 221 -16.02 -18.21 22.29
C LYS A 221 -15.64 -19.69 22.22
N ILE A 222 -14.92 -20.12 21.19
CA ILE A 222 -14.52 -21.53 21.02
C ILE A 222 -13.38 -21.88 21.98
N TYR A 223 -12.32 -21.07 21.99
CA TYR A 223 -11.08 -21.37 22.70
C TYR A 223 -10.97 -20.68 24.07
N GLY A 224 -11.86 -19.75 24.38
CA GLY A 224 -11.78 -18.94 25.59
C GLY A 224 -10.84 -17.75 25.40
N ASN A 225 -10.98 -16.76 26.27
CA ASN A 225 -10.12 -15.59 26.33
C ASN A 225 -9.97 -15.16 27.80
N GLU A 226 -8.76 -15.31 28.34
CA GLU A 226 -8.44 -15.04 29.74
C GLU A 226 -8.62 -13.56 30.09
N GLU A 227 -8.24 -12.64 29.19
CA GLU A 227 -8.39 -11.19 29.42
C GLU A 227 -9.85 -10.76 29.47
N LYS A 228 -10.72 -11.42 28.69
CA LYS A 228 -12.17 -11.14 28.65
C LYS A 228 -12.99 -12.01 29.60
N ASN A 229 -12.36 -12.86 30.42
CA ASN A 229 -13.02 -13.85 31.29
C ASN A 229 -14.02 -14.75 30.54
N ILE A 230 -13.75 -15.10 29.28
CA ILE A 230 -14.58 -16.02 28.49
C ILE A 230 -13.99 -17.42 28.65
N THR A 231 -14.76 -18.33 29.25
CA THR A 231 -14.35 -19.75 29.37
C THR A 231 -14.46 -20.43 28.01
N ALA A 232 -13.54 -21.36 27.74
CA ALA A 232 -13.52 -22.11 26.49
C ALA A 232 -14.80 -22.95 26.35
N LEU A 233 -15.30 -23.10 25.13
CA LEU A 233 -16.49 -23.93 24.89
C LEU A 233 -16.26 -25.38 25.30
N SER A 234 -15.03 -25.89 25.17
CA SER A 234 -14.65 -27.22 25.65
C SER A 234 -14.89 -27.37 27.14
N GLU A 235 -14.56 -26.35 27.95
CA GLU A 235 -14.75 -26.37 29.40
C GLU A 235 -16.24 -26.33 29.79
N ASP A 236 -17.07 -25.55 29.08
CA ASP A 236 -18.53 -25.56 29.30
C ASP A 236 -19.15 -26.91 28.92
N LEU A 237 -18.67 -27.51 27.82
CA LEU A 237 -19.11 -28.83 27.38
C LEU A 237 -18.71 -29.92 28.39
N ASP A 238 -17.49 -29.90 28.89
CA ASP A 238 -17.02 -30.83 29.92
C ASP A 238 -17.84 -30.70 31.20
N LYS A 239 -18.11 -29.47 31.66
CA LYS A 239 -19.00 -29.20 32.80
C LYS A 239 -20.43 -29.72 32.56
N ARG A 240 -20.97 -29.53 31.36
CA ARG A 240 -22.30 -30.07 31.00
C ARG A 240 -22.31 -31.59 30.99
N LEU A 241 -21.26 -32.22 30.48
CA LEU A 241 -21.12 -33.67 30.44
C LEU A 241 -21.00 -34.26 31.85
N GLU A 242 -20.23 -33.61 32.73
CA GLU A 242 -20.16 -33.96 34.15
C GLU A 242 -21.52 -33.77 34.85
N ASN A 243 -22.21 -32.66 34.59
CA ASN A 243 -23.55 -32.42 35.12
C ASN A 243 -24.56 -33.47 34.63
N LEU A 244 -24.52 -33.86 33.36
CA LEU A 244 -25.37 -34.92 32.83
C LEU A 244 -25.09 -36.26 33.50
N LYS A 245 -23.82 -36.61 33.68
CA LYS A 245 -23.41 -37.81 34.41
C LYS A 245 -23.93 -37.79 35.86
N ASN A 246 -23.79 -36.67 36.54
CA ASN A 246 -24.30 -36.48 37.90
C ASN A 246 -25.83 -36.57 37.97
N VAL A 247 -26.54 -36.00 36.99
CA VAL A 247 -28.01 -36.10 36.89
C VAL A 247 -28.44 -37.54 36.63
N GLU A 248 -27.74 -38.26 35.75
CA GLU A 248 -28.01 -39.67 35.46
C GLU A 248 -27.80 -40.55 36.71
N GLU A 249 -26.72 -40.32 37.46
CA GLU A 249 -26.43 -41.05 38.70
C GLU A 249 -27.50 -40.77 39.77
N ARG A 250 -27.93 -39.51 39.91
CA ARG A 250 -29.05 -39.14 40.79
C ARG A 250 -30.37 -39.74 40.33
N ALA A 251 -30.65 -39.80 39.03
CA ALA A 251 -31.86 -40.42 38.52
C ALA A 251 -31.86 -41.92 38.79
N LYS A 252 -30.73 -42.62 38.59
CA LYS A 252 -30.55 -44.03 38.93
C LYS A 252 -30.74 -44.28 40.42
N SER A 253 -30.16 -43.44 41.29
CA SER A 253 -30.32 -43.58 42.73
C SER A 253 -31.76 -43.33 43.18
N VAL A 254 -32.44 -42.32 42.64
CA VAL A 254 -33.85 -42.03 42.94
C VAL A 254 -34.77 -43.14 42.43
N ILE A 255 -34.53 -43.70 41.26
CA ILE A 255 -35.30 -44.84 40.74
C ILE A 255 -35.07 -46.08 41.61
N GLY A 256 -33.82 -46.38 41.98
CA GLY A 256 -33.48 -47.49 42.89
C GLY A 256 -34.15 -47.32 44.26
N LEU A 257 -33.98 -46.16 44.88
CA LEU A 257 -34.58 -45.82 46.17
C LEU A 257 -36.11 -45.80 46.12
N SER A 258 -36.72 -45.28 45.05
CA SER A 258 -38.17 -45.23 44.89
C SER A 258 -38.77 -46.62 44.65
N SER A 259 -38.08 -47.49 43.89
CA SER A 259 -38.51 -48.89 43.65
C SER A 259 -38.36 -49.73 44.93
N GLU A 260 -37.20 -49.64 45.59
CA GLU A 260 -36.90 -50.41 46.81
C GLU A 260 -37.71 -49.91 48.02
N ALA A 261 -37.85 -48.59 48.20
CA ALA A 261 -38.67 -48.02 49.28
C ALA A 261 -40.18 -48.09 48.99
N GLY A 262 -40.59 -48.05 47.72
CA GLY A 262 -42.00 -48.06 47.32
C GLY A 262 -42.70 -49.40 47.55
N LEU A 263 -42.04 -50.52 47.23
CA LEU A 263 -42.60 -51.86 47.42
C LEU A 263 -42.10 -52.54 48.68
N ALA A 264 -40.78 -52.67 48.89
CA ALA A 264 -40.25 -53.34 50.07
C ALA A 264 -40.40 -52.49 51.34
N GLY A 265 -40.17 -51.18 51.24
CA GLY A 265 -40.37 -50.24 52.36
C GLY A 265 -41.80 -50.22 52.89
N GLY A 266 -42.80 -50.30 52.01
CA GLY A 266 -44.21 -50.41 52.41
C GLY A 266 -44.51 -51.66 53.25
N PHE A 267 -43.94 -52.81 52.88
CA PHE A 267 -44.09 -54.05 53.65
C PHE A 267 -43.30 -54.02 54.97
N VAL A 268 -42.11 -53.41 55.02
CA VAL A 268 -41.33 -53.23 56.26
C VAL A 268 -42.12 -52.40 57.27
N ILE A 269 -42.73 -51.29 56.83
CA ILE A 269 -43.50 -50.40 57.70
C ILE A 269 -44.74 -51.14 58.22
N LYS A 270 -45.47 -51.85 57.35
CA LYS A 270 -46.66 -52.63 57.73
C LYS A 270 -46.33 -53.82 58.62
N GLY A 271 -45.19 -54.47 58.42
CA GLY A 271 -44.66 -55.51 59.31
C GLY A 271 -44.33 -54.95 60.70
N LYS A 272 -43.68 -53.79 60.79
CA LYS A 272 -43.40 -53.11 62.06
C LYS A 272 -44.70 -52.67 62.78
N GLU A 273 -45.68 -52.15 62.05
CA GLU A 273 -47.00 -51.82 62.59
C GLU A 273 -47.71 -53.07 63.15
N ALA A 274 -47.68 -54.18 62.42
CA ALA A 274 -48.26 -55.46 62.86
C ALA A 274 -47.56 -55.98 64.14
N LYS A 275 -46.23 -55.95 64.20
CA LYS A 275 -45.45 -56.34 65.38
C LYS A 275 -45.76 -55.48 66.61
N LYS A 276 -45.94 -54.16 66.41
CA LYS A 276 -46.37 -53.25 67.48
C LYS A 276 -47.79 -53.58 67.95
N GLY A 277 -48.70 -53.88 67.02
CA GLY A 277 -50.07 -54.34 67.32
C GLY A 277 -50.08 -55.66 68.10
N GLN A 278 -49.24 -56.61 67.71
CA GLN A 278 -49.03 -57.88 68.41
C GLN A 278 -48.59 -57.64 69.86
N PHE A 279 -47.56 -56.80 70.07
CA PHE A 279 -47.04 -56.48 71.40
C PHE A 279 -48.09 -55.79 72.28
N ILE A 280 -48.85 -54.85 71.73
CA ILE A 280 -49.96 -54.19 72.46
C ILE A 280 -51.02 -55.22 72.85
N SER A 281 -51.38 -56.14 71.94
CA SER A 281 -52.38 -57.19 72.21
C SER A 281 -51.92 -58.15 73.31
N ILE A 282 -50.62 -58.49 73.36
CA ILE A 282 -50.03 -59.28 74.45
C ILE A 282 -50.14 -58.52 75.79
N ILE A 283 -49.77 -57.24 75.81
CA ILE A 283 -49.85 -56.43 77.04
C ILE A 283 -51.29 -56.35 77.54
N VAL A 284 -52.26 -56.07 76.66
CA VAL A 284 -53.67 -56.00 77.03
C VAL A 284 -54.16 -57.36 77.55
N PHE A 285 -53.79 -58.46 76.90
CA PHE A 285 -54.13 -59.80 77.36
C PHE A 285 -53.58 -60.08 78.77
N VAL A 286 -52.30 -59.80 79.01
CA VAL A 286 -51.65 -60.00 80.32
C VAL A 286 -52.29 -59.12 81.40
N LEU A 287 -52.58 -57.85 81.09
CA LEU A 287 -53.24 -56.95 82.02
C LEU A 287 -54.66 -57.42 82.37
N VAL A 288 -55.42 -57.92 81.41
CA VAL A 288 -56.76 -58.46 81.66
C VAL A 288 -56.69 -59.73 82.48
N VAL A 289 -55.74 -60.63 82.21
CA VAL A 289 -55.52 -61.84 83.04
C VAL A 289 -55.13 -61.46 84.47
N LEU A 290 -54.24 -60.48 84.65
CA LEU A 290 -53.88 -59.97 85.98
C LEU A 290 -55.07 -59.29 86.67
N ALA A 291 -55.90 -58.57 85.93
CA ALA A 291 -57.12 -57.96 86.46
C ALA A 291 -58.13 -59.02 86.89
N ILE A 292 -58.34 -60.08 86.09
CA ILE A 292 -59.16 -61.23 86.48
C ILE A 292 -58.56 -61.86 87.74
N PHE A 293 -57.25 -62.14 87.77
CA PHE A 293 -56.60 -62.75 88.94
C PHE A 293 -56.73 -61.88 90.20
N GLY A 294 -56.48 -60.58 90.10
CA GLY A 294 -56.60 -59.63 91.20
C GLY A 294 -58.04 -59.45 91.67
N PHE A 295 -58.99 -59.38 90.74
CA PHE A 295 -60.41 -59.30 91.05
C PHE A 295 -60.89 -60.59 91.73
N ASN A 296 -60.44 -61.76 91.27
CA ASN A 296 -60.71 -63.02 91.93
C ASN A 296 -60.05 -63.08 93.32
N PHE A 297 -58.82 -62.60 93.50
CA PHE A 297 -58.18 -62.57 94.82
C PHE A 297 -58.91 -61.64 95.81
N TYR A 298 -59.41 -60.49 95.35
CA TYR A 298 -60.16 -59.54 96.18
C TYR A 298 -61.58 -60.04 96.53
N LEU A 299 -62.22 -60.76 95.61
CA LEU A 299 -63.64 -61.14 95.72
C LEU A 299 -63.86 -62.58 96.22
N PHE A 300 -62.82 -63.42 96.28
CA PHE A 300 -62.90 -64.79 96.79
C PHE A 300 -62.21 -64.88 98.15
N ASP A 301 -63.03 -65.09 99.19
CA ASP A 301 -62.53 -65.49 100.50
C ASP A 301 -62.42 -67.01 100.59
N LYS A 302 -61.52 -67.55 101.44
CA LYS A 302 -61.31 -69.01 101.56
C LYS A 302 -62.58 -69.79 101.91
N SER A 303 -63.55 -69.14 102.55
CA SER A 303 -64.84 -69.70 102.96
C SER A 303 -65.86 -69.86 101.82
N ASP A 304 -65.73 -69.09 100.73
CA ASP A 304 -66.63 -69.19 99.56
C ASP A 304 -66.36 -70.44 98.72
N PHE A 305 -65.14 -70.96 98.74
CA PHE A 305 -64.76 -72.16 97.98
C PHE A 305 -65.35 -73.46 98.53
N LEU A 306 -65.68 -73.49 99.82
CA LEU A 306 -66.15 -74.70 100.51
C LEU A 306 -67.69 -74.82 100.56
N ASN A 307 -68.42 -73.70 100.50
CA ASN A 307 -69.89 -73.64 100.67
C ASN A 307 -70.60 -72.77 99.61
N MET A 308 -70.18 -72.84 98.33
CA MET A 308 -70.67 -71.93 97.29
C MET A 308 -72.16 -72.18 96.93
N LYS A 309 -73.00 -71.16 97.10
CA LYS A 309 -74.37 -71.12 96.54
C LYS A 309 -74.32 -70.82 95.03
N TRP A 310 -75.21 -71.45 94.25
CA TRP A 310 -75.28 -71.27 92.78
C TRP A 310 -75.46 -69.81 92.35
N ASP A 311 -76.25 -69.02 93.08
CA ASP A 311 -76.49 -67.61 92.75
C ASP A 311 -75.22 -66.76 92.87
N THR A 312 -74.39 -67.04 93.88
CA THR A 312 -73.10 -66.38 94.08
C THR A 312 -72.12 -66.74 92.96
N PHE A 313 -72.12 -67.99 92.51
CA PHE A 313 -71.30 -68.43 91.38
C PHE A 313 -71.70 -67.72 90.07
N LEU A 314 -73.00 -67.65 89.77
CA LEU A 314 -73.53 -66.98 88.58
C LEU A 314 -73.23 -65.47 88.58
N PHE A 315 -73.40 -64.78 89.70
CA PHE A 315 -73.04 -63.37 89.83
C PHE A 315 -71.53 -63.14 89.59
N LYS A 316 -70.68 -64.02 90.16
CA LYS A 316 -69.22 -63.97 90.00
C LYS A 316 -68.74 -64.35 88.59
N LEU A 317 -69.46 -65.22 87.89
CA LEU A 317 -69.19 -65.51 86.48
C LEU A 317 -69.59 -64.33 85.60
N LEU A 318 -70.76 -63.73 85.87
CA LEU A 318 -71.30 -62.62 85.09
C LEU A 318 -70.44 -61.35 85.18
N ILE A 319 -69.86 -61.07 86.35
CA ILE A 319 -68.95 -59.92 86.53
C ILE A 319 -67.58 -60.14 85.85
N ASN A 320 -67.11 -61.38 85.74
CA ASN A 320 -65.90 -61.73 85.01
C ASN A 320 -66.13 -61.89 83.50
N ALA A 321 -67.37 -62.10 83.05
CA ALA A 321 -67.70 -62.34 81.64
C ALA A 321 -67.22 -61.23 80.69
N PRO A 322 -67.35 -59.92 81.00
CA PRO A 322 -66.77 -58.86 80.17
C PRO A 322 -65.24 -58.94 80.06
N LEU A 323 -64.54 -59.30 81.14
CA LEU A 323 -63.08 -59.46 81.14
C LEU A 323 -62.66 -60.66 80.29
N ILE A 324 -63.37 -61.78 80.39
CA ILE A 324 -63.14 -62.97 79.55
C ILE A 324 -63.37 -62.64 78.08
N TRP A 325 -64.40 -61.85 77.75
CA TRP A 325 -64.66 -61.42 76.38
C TRP A 325 -63.53 -60.53 75.84
N ILE A 326 -63.05 -59.56 76.63
CA ILE A 326 -61.91 -58.70 76.26
C ILE A 326 -60.64 -59.55 76.07
N ALA A 327 -60.36 -60.51 76.95
CA ALA A 327 -59.23 -61.43 76.80
C ALA A 327 -59.33 -62.26 75.52
N THR A 328 -60.54 -62.73 75.19
CA THR A 328 -60.80 -63.49 73.95
C THR A 328 -60.56 -62.63 72.71
N ILE A 329 -61.02 -61.38 72.70
CA ILE A 329 -60.77 -60.43 71.61
C ILE A 329 -59.28 -60.11 71.49
N ALA A 330 -58.58 -59.89 72.61
CA ALA A 330 -57.15 -59.64 72.61
C ALA A 330 -56.37 -60.85 72.05
N ASN A 331 -56.81 -62.09 72.33
CA ASN A 331 -56.21 -63.29 71.76
C ASN A 331 -56.47 -63.42 70.24
N ILE A 332 -57.69 -63.13 69.78
CA ILE A 332 -58.02 -63.14 68.34
C ILE A 332 -57.21 -62.07 67.60
N ASN A 333 -57.11 -60.86 68.15
CA ASN A 333 -56.31 -59.79 67.58
C ASN A 333 -54.82 -60.14 67.57
N LEU A 334 -54.32 -60.79 68.62
CA LEU A 334 -52.94 -61.25 68.68
C LEU A 334 -52.62 -62.21 67.53
N ASN A 335 -53.48 -63.22 67.33
CA ASN A 335 -53.30 -64.18 66.25
C ASN A 335 -53.37 -63.50 64.87
N ARG A 336 -54.30 -62.55 64.71
CA ARG A 336 -54.43 -61.76 63.47
C ARG A 336 -53.18 -60.92 63.19
N PHE A 337 -52.62 -60.23 64.18
CA PHE A 337 -51.40 -59.43 64.01
C PHE A 337 -50.17 -60.29 63.76
N SER A 338 -50.06 -61.45 64.41
CA SER A 338 -49.00 -62.41 64.14
C SER A 338 -49.07 -62.94 62.70
N LYS A 339 -50.28 -63.20 62.20
CA LYS A 339 -50.54 -63.59 60.80
C LYS A 339 -50.07 -62.50 59.83
N LEU A 340 -50.49 -61.27 60.09
CA LEU A 340 -50.10 -60.10 59.29
C LEU A 340 -48.58 -59.88 59.27
N GLU A 341 -47.89 -60.05 60.40
CA GLU A 341 -46.43 -59.93 60.46
C GLU A 341 -45.72 -60.99 59.60
N GLN A 342 -46.17 -62.24 59.64
CA GLN A 342 -45.63 -63.31 58.78
C GLN A 342 -45.88 -63.04 57.30
N GLU A 343 -47.09 -62.59 56.94
CA GLU A 343 -47.42 -62.23 55.56
C GLU A 343 -46.57 -61.06 55.05
N TYR A 344 -46.38 -60.01 55.84
CA TYR A 344 -45.61 -58.85 55.44
C TYR A 344 -44.11 -59.12 55.41
N SER A 345 -43.56 -59.88 56.35
CA SER A 345 -42.14 -60.27 56.33
C SER A 345 -41.80 -61.16 55.14
N HIS A 346 -42.69 -62.07 54.74
CA HIS A 346 -42.52 -62.84 53.51
C HIS A 346 -42.57 -61.96 52.27
N LYS A 347 -43.54 -61.04 52.19
CA LYS A 347 -43.65 -60.08 51.08
C LYS A 347 -42.45 -59.12 51.00
N GLU A 348 -41.91 -58.71 52.14
CA GLU A 348 -40.67 -57.94 52.24
C GLU A 348 -39.47 -58.72 51.70
N ALA A 349 -39.31 -59.98 52.13
CA ALA A 349 -38.22 -60.84 51.65
C ALA A 349 -38.32 -61.10 50.14
N LEU A 350 -39.52 -61.35 49.63
CA LEU A 350 -39.79 -61.51 48.20
C LEU A 350 -39.45 -60.24 47.41
N ALA A 351 -39.92 -59.07 47.86
CA ALA A 351 -39.62 -57.79 47.22
C ALA A 351 -38.11 -57.49 47.21
N LYS A 352 -37.41 -57.78 48.31
CA LYS A 352 -35.95 -57.61 48.41
C LYS A 352 -35.17 -58.57 47.51
N SER A 353 -35.64 -59.82 47.39
CA SER A 353 -35.04 -60.80 46.47
C SER A 353 -35.27 -60.42 45.01
N TYR A 354 -36.46 -59.90 44.67
CA TYR A 354 -36.80 -59.41 43.34
C TYR A 354 -35.84 -58.31 42.88
N GLU A 355 -35.63 -57.29 43.71
CA GLU A 355 -34.72 -56.17 43.35
C GLU A 355 -33.27 -56.66 43.17
N ARG A 356 -32.81 -57.61 43.99
CA ARG A 356 -31.48 -58.22 43.80
C ARG A 356 -31.37 -58.96 42.47
N TYR A 357 -32.32 -59.84 42.15
CA TYR A 357 -32.29 -60.58 40.89
C TYR A 357 -32.46 -59.68 39.67
N LYS A 358 -33.29 -58.64 39.76
CA LYS A 358 -33.42 -57.62 38.71
C LYS A 358 -32.10 -56.89 38.48
N THR A 359 -31.37 -56.54 39.54
CA THR A 359 -30.06 -55.89 39.44
C THR A 359 -29.03 -56.83 38.80
N GLU A 360 -28.98 -58.10 39.22
CA GLU A 360 -28.09 -59.12 38.66
C GLU A 360 -28.37 -59.38 37.17
N ILE A 361 -29.65 -59.42 36.76
CA ILE A 361 -30.02 -59.55 35.34
C ILE A 361 -29.65 -58.31 34.52
N GLN A 362 -29.75 -57.10 35.10
CA GLN A 362 -29.29 -55.87 34.44
C GLN A 362 -27.76 -55.82 34.29
N GLU A 363 -27.01 -56.41 35.22
CA GLU A 363 -25.55 -56.57 35.09
C GLU A 363 -25.19 -57.58 33.98
N LEU A 364 -25.92 -58.70 33.88
CA LEU A 364 -25.75 -59.68 32.81
C LEU A 364 -26.06 -59.12 31.41
N GLU A 365 -27.06 -58.23 31.32
CA GLU A 365 -27.39 -57.50 30.08
C GLU A 365 -26.26 -56.56 29.65
N LYS A 366 -25.60 -55.88 30.59
CA LYS A 366 -24.42 -55.05 30.31
C LYS A 366 -23.20 -55.87 29.86
N LEU A 367 -23.13 -57.15 30.26
CA LEU A 367 -22.07 -58.09 29.85
C LEU A 367 -22.36 -58.78 28.50
N GLY A 368 -23.47 -58.44 27.82
CA GLY A 368 -23.77 -58.90 26.47
C GLY A 368 -24.32 -60.33 26.37
N VAL A 369 -24.82 -60.90 27.46
CA VAL A 369 -25.40 -62.25 27.47
C VAL A 369 -26.81 -62.21 26.85
N THR A 370 -26.98 -62.89 25.70
CA THR A 370 -28.28 -63.05 25.04
C THR A 370 -29.18 -63.97 25.85
N GLY A 371 -30.34 -63.47 26.30
CA GLY A 371 -31.31 -64.19 27.15
C GLY A 371 -31.76 -63.42 28.40
N SER A 372 -31.21 -62.23 28.65
CA SER A 372 -31.55 -61.37 29.80
C SER A 372 -33.03 -60.95 29.81
N GLU A 373 -33.66 -60.77 28.66
CA GLU A 373 -35.06 -60.36 28.54
C GLU A 373 -36.04 -61.50 28.92
N GLU A 374 -35.75 -62.73 28.51
CA GLU A 374 -36.51 -63.92 28.91
C GLU A 374 -36.40 -64.19 30.41
N LEU A 375 -35.20 -63.98 30.99
CA LEU A 375 -34.97 -64.09 32.43
C LEU A 375 -35.74 -63.03 33.23
N LYS A 376 -35.85 -61.79 32.73
CA LYS A 376 -36.68 -60.74 33.35
C LYS A 376 -38.16 -61.12 33.37
N LEU A 377 -38.69 -61.64 32.25
CA LEU A 377 -40.07 -62.07 32.16
C LEU A 377 -40.37 -63.23 33.12
N LYS A 378 -39.50 -64.23 33.15
CA LYS A 378 -39.62 -65.37 34.06
C LYS A 378 -39.50 -64.96 35.53
N LEU A 379 -38.63 -64.00 35.85
CA LEU A 379 -38.52 -63.44 37.20
C LEU A 379 -39.83 -62.74 37.61
N LEU A 380 -40.40 -61.92 36.73
CA LEU A 380 -41.65 -61.21 36.99
C LEU A 380 -42.81 -62.18 37.21
N GLU A 381 -42.90 -63.23 36.38
CA GLU A 381 -43.92 -64.28 36.50
C GLU A 381 -43.80 -65.04 37.82
N ILE A 382 -42.61 -65.56 38.16
CA ILE A 382 -42.36 -66.27 39.42
C ILE A 382 -42.64 -65.36 40.63
N ASN A 383 -42.26 -64.08 40.56
CA ASN A 383 -42.49 -63.16 41.67
C ASN A 383 -43.98 -62.83 41.84
N LEU A 384 -44.72 -62.67 40.73
CA LEU A 384 -46.17 -62.47 40.75
C LEU A 384 -46.91 -63.70 41.30
N GLU A 385 -46.49 -64.90 40.92
CA GLU A 385 -46.98 -66.15 41.50
C GLU A 385 -46.69 -66.23 43.00
N ALA A 386 -45.47 -65.88 43.42
CA ALA A 386 -45.07 -65.86 44.83
C ALA A 386 -45.83 -64.82 45.68
N PHE A 387 -46.18 -63.65 45.11
CA PHE A 387 -47.05 -62.66 45.76
C PHE A 387 -48.50 -63.13 45.92
N LYS A 388 -48.97 -63.99 45.01
CA LYS A 388 -50.34 -64.53 45.03
C LYS A 388 -50.53 -65.59 46.11
N VAL A 389 -49.48 -66.34 46.46
CA VAL A 389 -49.52 -67.37 47.51
C VAL A 389 -49.47 -66.70 48.88
N ASN A 390 -50.50 -66.91 49.71
CA ASN A 390 -50.52 -66.46 51.11
C ASN A 390 -49.86 -67.51 52.01
N PRO A 391 -48.66 -67.29 52.58
CA PRO A 391 -47.98 -68.27 53.44
C PRO A 391 -48.79 -68.63 54.69
N ALA A 392 -49.63 -67.70 55.14
CA ALA A 392 -50.39 -67.85 56.37
C ALA A 392 -51.68 -68.66 56.21
N GLU A 393 -52.05 -69.02 54.97
CA GLU A 393 -53.16 -69.93 54.68
C GLU A 393 -52.80 -71.39 54.96
N HIS A 394 -51.52 -71.75 54.87
CA HIS A 394 -51.04 -73.10 55.22
C HIS A 394 -50.88 -73.33 56.73
N SER A 395 -50.93 -72.27 57.56
CA SER A 395 -50.88 -72.38 59.03
C SER A 395 -52.24 -72.73 59.67
N ASP A 396 -53.35 -72.66 58.92
CA ASP A 396 -54.71 -72.89 59.44
C ASP A 396 -55.04 -74.38 59.71
N LYS A 397 -54.10 -75.30 59.46
CA LYS A 397 -54.29 -76.74 59.73
C LYS A 397 -54.01 -77.16 61.18
N ALA A 398 -53.66 -76.23 62.07
CA ALA A 398 -53.44 -76.48 63.49
C ALA A 398 -54.54 -75.84 64.35
N LYS A 399 -55.80 -76.27 64.21
CA LYS A 399 -56.83 -76.03 65.23
C LYS A 399 -56.83 -77.19 66.24
N PRO A 400 -56.90 -76.95 67.56
CA PRO A 400 -57.23 -78.00 68.51
C PRO A 400 -58.72 -78.33 68.34
N ASP A 401 -59.01 -79.58 68.00
CA ASP A 401 -60.33 -80.12 67.68
C ASP A 401 -61.21 -80.36 68.93
N PHE A 402 -61.29 -79.36 69.83
CA PHE A 402 -62.11 -79.44 71.04
C PHE A 402 -63.04 -78.23 71.14
N SER A 403 -64.13 -78.28 70.37
CA SER A 403 -65.27 -77.39 70.55
C SER A 403 -66.20 -77.94 71.63
N ILE A 404 -66.41 -77.17 72.69
CA ILE A 404 -67.36 -77.46 73.78
C ILE A 404 -68.79 -77.71 73.23
N TRP A 405 -69.09 -77.18 72.03
CA TRP A 405 -70.33 -77.40 71.29
C TRP A 405 -70.55 -78.85 70.81
N ASP A 406 -69.48 -79.62 70.55
CA ASP A 406 -69.60 -81.04 70.19
C ASP A 406 -69.93 -81.91 71.41
N LEU A 407 -69.52 -81.46 72.61
CA LEU A 407 -69.87 -82.11 73.89
C LEU A 407 -71.32 -81.82 74.32
N VAL A 408 -71.87 -80.67 73.93
CA VAL A 408 -73.28 -80.31 74.17
C VAL A 408 -74.20 -81.04 73.19
N LYS A 409 -73.82 -81.17 71.92
CA LYS A 409 -74.56 -82.00 70.95
C LYS A 409 -74.59 -83.48 71.35
N LYS A 410 -73.46 -84.02 71.81
CA LYS A 410 -73.39 -85.42 72.24
C LYS A 410 -74.24 -85.74 73.47
N LYS A 411 -74.66 -84.74 74.25
CA LYS A 411 -75.52 -84.91 75.43
C LYS A 411 -77.01 -84.73 75.13
N GLU A 412 -77.37 -84.07 74.02
CA GLU A 412 -78.77 -84.03 73.53
C GLU A 412 -79.17 -85.32 72.81
N ASP A 413 -78.22 -86.05 72.23
CA ASP A 413 -78.45 -87.33 71.55
C ASP A 413 -78.48 -88.56 72.50
N GLU A 414 -78.20 -88.38 73.81
CA GLU A 414 -78.32 -89.42 74.84
C GLU A 414 -79.47 -89.10 75.82
N LYS A 415 -80.71 -89.10 75.33
CA LYS A 415 -81.90 -89.39 76.15
C LYS A 415 -82.52 -90.70 75.67
N PRO A 416 -82.71 -91.70 76.55
CA PRO A 416 -83.18 -93.01 76.14
C PRO A 416 -84.68 -92.99 75.83
N SER A 417 -85.03 -93.66 74.75
CA SER A 417 -86.36 -94.24 74.55
C SER A 417 -86.59 -95.33 75.60
N GLU A 418 -87.29 -94.98 76.68
CA GLU A 418 -88.42 -95.69 77.33
C GLU A 418 -88.76 -95.06 78.69
#